data_AF-A0A7S3WDP1-F1
#
_entry.id   AF-A0A7S3WDP1-F1
#
_cell.length_a   1.000
_cell.length_b   1.000
_cell.length_c   1.000
_cell.angle_alpha   90.00
_cell.angle_beta   90.00
_cell.angle_gamma   90.00
#
_symmetry.space_group_name_H-M   'P 1'
#
loop_
_entity.id
_entity.type
_entity.pdbx_description
1 polymer ?
#
loop_
_entity_poly.entity_id
_entity_poly.type
_entity_poly.pdbx_seq_one_letter_code
_entity_poly.pdbx_strand_id
1 'polypeptide(L)'
;GWSTVTGWCGTPGRSPSHFRMGKGGYKACEELTITVKMVSAAFTSKQWTVAVKGHRSYATTGPSHRLDVSFNVRGDYAARNLPHGLFGQSFSSAAPREGLTDVYPERPGPGEHFVTKAMAEGAIEGTAAMYEVAAPYSTEFAFSRFDALPEDSSREGSSHEHQFESRNSDGRLTVDLE
;
A
#
# COMPACT_ATOMS: atom_id res chain seq x y z
N GLY A 1 -7.81 -9.06 -26.25
CA GLY A 1 -7.04 -9.85 -25.26
C GLY A 1 -7.34 -9.35 -23.87
N TRP A 2 -7.18 -10.19 -22.84
CA TRP A 2 -7.39 -9.80 -21.44
C TRP A 2 -6.54 -8.58 -21.07
N SER A 3 -7.17 -7.54 -20.52
CA SER A 3 -6.49 -6.35 -20.01
C SER A 3 -6.47 -6.38 -18.49
N THR A 4 -5.28 -6.54 -17.92
CA THR A 4 -5.03 -6.59 -16.47
C THR A 4 -4.73 -5.21 -15.91
N VAL A 5 -4.10 -4.34 -16.71
CA VAL A 5 -3.74 -2.97 -16.30
C VAL A 5 -4.15 -2.00 -17.38
N THR A 6 -4.80 -0.90 -16.99
CA THR A 6 -5.12 0.23 -17.88
C THR A 6 -4.68 1.53 -17.23
N GLY A 7 -4.32 2.52 -18.02
CA GLY A 7 -3.92 3.81 -17.50
C GLY A 7 -3.62 4.84 -18.59
N TRP A 8 -3.13 6.00 -18.15
CA TRP A 8 -2.70 7.08 -19.02
C TRP A 8 -1.24 7.39 -18.78
N CYS A 9 -0.50 7.66 -19.85
CA CYS A 9 0.86 8.18 -19.77
C CYS A 9 1.01 9.40 -20.67
N GLY A 10 1.43 10.50 -20.05
CA GLY A 10 1.77 11.75 -20.73
C GLY A 10 3.19 11.76 -21.25
N THR A 11 3.42 12.64 -22.22
CA THR A 11 4.74 13.17 -22.53
C THR A 11 4.60 14.68 -22.51
N PRO A 12 5.53 15.45 -21.94
CA PRO A 12 5.44 16.91 -21.95
C PRO A 12 5.13 17.45 -23.36
N GLY A 13 4.09 18.28 -23.47
CA GLY A 13 3.65 18.85 -24.75
C GLY A 13 2.81 17.92 -25.66
N ARG A 14 2.38 16.74 -25.18
CA ARG A 14 1.45 15.86 -25.92
C ARG A 14 0.29 15.41 -25.05
N SER A 15 -0.87 15.19 -25.68
CA SER A 15 -2.03 14.61 -25.02
C SER A 15 -1.68 13.23 -24.43
N PRO A 16 -2.12 12.91 -23.19
CA PRO A 16 -1.86 11.62 -22.57
C PRO A 16 -2.34 10.47 -23.44
N SER A 17 -1.46 9.50 -23.64
CA SER A 17 -1.78 8.26 -24.35
C SER A 17 -2.40 7.26 -23.39
N HIS A 18 -3.61 6.82 -23.69
CA HIS A 18 -4.23 5.71 -22.99
C HIS A 18 -3.58 4.38 -23.39
N PHE A 19 -3.31 3.52 -22.41
CA PHE A 19 -2.75 2.19 -22.64
C PHE A 19 -3.56 1.11 -21.92
N ARG A 20 -3.54 -0.09 -22.50
CA ARG A 20 -4.06 -1.33 -21.90
C ARG A 20 -3.00 -2.40 -22.04
N MET A 21 -2.75 -3.14 -20.97
CA MET A 21 -1.77 -4.23 -20.93
C MET A 21 -2.39 -5.50 -20.40
N GLY A 22 -2.00 -6.62 -20.98
CA GLY A 22 -2.31 -7.98 -20.52
C GLY A 22 -1.03 -8.78 -20.27
N LYS A 23 -1.15 -10.11 -20.26
CA LYS A 23 -0.02 -11.03 -20.08
C LYS A 23 1.18 -10.67 -20.97
N GLY A 24 2.35 -10.52 -20.36
CA GLY A 24 3.61 -10.19 -21.04
C GLY A 24 3.74 -8.70 -21.41
N GLY A 25 2.78 -7.87 -20.98
CA GLY A 25 2.79 -6.44 -21.26
C GLY A 25 3.92 -5.71 -20.54
N TYR A 26 4.42 -4.67 -21.20
CA TYR A 26 5.41 -3.76 -20.66
C TYR A 26 5.05 -2.34 -21.08
N LYS A 27 5.24 -1.38 -20.18
CA LYS A 27 5.09 0.04 -20.46
C LYS A 27 6.12 0.83 -19.63
N ALA A 28 6.78 1.79 -20.27
CA ALA A 28 7.54 2.82 -19.60
C ALA A 28 6.80 4.16 -19.73
N CYS A 29 6.69 4.88 -18.63
CA CYS A 29 6.09 6.20 -18.51
C CYS A 29 7.05 7.04 -17.69
N GLU A 30 7.96 7.73 -18.38
CA GLU A 30 9.10 8.41 -17.78
C GLU A 30 9.91 7.45 -16.91
N GLU A 31 10.04 7.74 -15.61
CA GLU A 31 10.79 6.96 -14.64
C GLU A 31 10.00 5.75 -14.11
N LEU A 32 8.70 5.66 -14.42
CA LEU A 32 7.84 4.54 -14.03
C LEU A 32 7.85 3.46 -15.10
N THR A 33 8.24 2.26 -14.71
CA THR A 33 8.13 1.06 -15.55
C THR A 33 7.07 0.12 -14.99
N ILE A 34 6.24 -0.42 -15.88
CA ILE A 34 5.15 -1.33 -15.56
C ILE A 34 5.38 -2.61 -16.34
N THR A 35 5.45 -3.73 -15.63
CA THR A 35 5.56 -5.06 -16.24
C THR A 35 4.42 -5.93 -15.78
N VAL A 36 3.72 -6.56 -16.71
CA VAL A 36 2.59 -7.45 -16.45
C VAL A 36 2.97 -8.88 -16.80
N LYS A 37 2.91 -9.76 -15.81
CA LYS A 37 2.90 -11.22 -15.98
C LYS A 37 1.45 -11.71 -15.80
N MET A 38 1.18 -12.96 -16.17
CA MET A 38 -0.14 -13.63 -16.12
C MET A 38 -1.18 -12.95 -15.20
N VAL A 39 -1.00 -13.06 -13.87
CA VAL A 39 -1.87 -12.50 -12.84
C VAL A 39 -1.13 -11.53 -11.92
N SER A 40 -0.04 -10.94 -12.37
CA SER A 40 0.74 -10.00 -11.56
C SER A 40 1.25 -8.81 -12.34
N ALA A 41 1.36 -7.67 -11.68
CA ALA A 41 1.94 -6.46 -12.20
C ALA A 41 3.04 -5.97 -11.26
N ALA A 42 4.11 -5.43 -11.81
CA ALA A 42 5.15 -4.72 -11.05
C ALA A 42 5.27 -3.30 -11.60
N PHE A 43 5.18 -2.32 -10.70
CA PHE A 43 5.34 -0.90 -10.94
C PHE A 43 6.65 -0.48 -10.28
N THR A 44 7.62 -0.05 -11.07
CA THR A 44 8.97 0.21 -10.61
C THR A 44 9.41 1.60 -11.00
N SER A 45 9.88 2.36 -10.00
CA SER A 45 10.60 3.61 -10.17
C SER A 45 12.01 3.49 -9.61
N LYS A 46 12.75 4.61 -9.56
CA LYS A 46 14.10 4.65 -8.95
C LYS A 46 14.10 4.23 -7.48
N GLN A 47 13.06 4.61 -6.73
CA GLN A 47 13.02 4.49 -5.27
C GLN A 47 12.06 3.40 -4.79
N TRP A 48 11.12 2.97 -5.64
CA TRP A 48 10.05 2.08 -5.22
C TRP A 48 9.83 0.96 -6.20
N THR A 49 9.46 -0.19 -5.66
CA THR A 49 8.83 -1.28 -6.40
C THR A 49 7.54 -1.67 -5.70
N VAL A 50 6.43 -1.48 -6.40
CA VAL A 50 5.11 -1.96 -5.99
C VAL A 50 4.77 -3.18 -6.84
N ALA A 51 4.56 -4.33 -6.19
CA ALA A 51 4.12 -5.54 -6.89
C ALA A 51 2.69 -5.88 -6.48
N VAL A 52 1.87 -6.19 -7.46
CA VAL A 52 0.47 -6.59 -7.27
C VAL A 52 0.33 -7.99 -7.83
N LYS A 53 -0.27 -8.89 -7.06
CA LYS A 53 -0.54 -10.26 -7.48
C LYS A 53 -2.00 -10.61 -7.22
N GLY A 54 -2.71 -10.94 -8.29
CA GLY A 54 -4.07 -11.45 -8.21
C GLY A 54 -4.10 -12.89 -7.73
N HIS A 55 -4.99 -13.16 -6.80
CA HIS A 55 -5.28 -14.48 -6.27
C HIS A 55 -6.78 -14.71 -6.19
N ARG A 56 -7.21 -15.97 -6.15
CA ARG A 56 -8.57 -16.28 -5.71
C ARG A 56 -8.66 -16.01 -4.21
N SER A 57 -9.78 -15.46 -3.80
CA SER A 57 -10.10 -15.40 -2.37
C SER A 57 -10.57 -16.78 -1.92
N TYR A 58 -10.27 -17.11 -0.66
CA TYR A 58 -10.83 -18.27 0.04
C TYR A 58 -11.88 -17.84 1.07
N ALA A 59 -12.26 -16.55 1.06
CA ALA A 59 -13.29 -16.03 1.94
C ALA A 59 -14.64 -16.69 1.61
N THR A 60 -15.39 -17.05 2.64
CA THR A 60 -16.72 -17.68 2.53
C THR A 60 -17.81 -16.68 2.17
N THR A 61 -17.54 -15.38 2.31
CA THR A 61 -18.36 -14.25 1.89
C THR A 61 -17.45 -13.11 1.40
N GLY A 62 -17.92 -12.26 0.50
CA GLY A 62 -17.13 -11.15 -0.07
C GLY A 62 -16.53 -11.43 -1.46
N PRO A 63 -15.53 -10.63 -1.89
CA PRO A 63 -14.96 -10.72 -3.24
C PRO A 63 -14.36 -12.10 -3.54
N SER A 64 -14.65 -12.64 -4.73
CA SER A 64 -14.12 -13.95 -5.17
C SER A 64 -12.62 -13.93 -5.50
N HIS A 65 -12.04 -12.74 -5.62
CA HIS A 65 -10.65 -12.51 -5.97
C HIS A 65 -10.08 -11.46 -5.01
N ARG A 66 -8.79 -11.59 -4.72
CA ARG A 66 -8.05 -10.66 -3.88
C ARG A 66 -6.80 -10.18 -4.60
N LEU A 67 -6.32 -9.00 -4.22
CA LEU A 67 -5.04 -8.48 -4.65
C LEU A 67 -4.08 -8.47 -3.47
N ASP A 68 -2.98 -9.21 -3.63
CA ASP A 68 -1.87 -9.14 -2.70
C ASP A 68 -0.94 -8.03 -3.22
N VAL A 69 -0.79 -6.95 -2.45
CA VAL A 69 0.03 -5.78 -2.82
C VAL A 69 1.26 -5.72 -1.91
N SER A 70 2.44 -5.63 -2.50
CA SER A 70 3.70 -5.44 -1.77
C SER A 70 4.40 -4.16 -2.20
N PHE A 71 4.95 -3.45 -1.21
CA PHE A 71 5.72 -2.23 -1.39
C PHE A 71 7.15 -2.48 -0.94
N ASN A 72 8.11 -2.11 -1.78
CA ASN A 72 9.53 -2.23 -1.48
C ASN A 72 10.21 -0.89 -1.76
N VAL A 73 10.89 -0.37 -0.75
CA VAL A 73 11.78 0.79 -0.89
C VAL A 73 13.14 0.31 -1.40
N ARG A 74 13.77 1.10 -2.26
CA ARG A 74 15.10 0.84 -2.81
C ARG A 74 16.09 1.89 -2.30
N GLY A 75 17.30 1.45 -1.97
CA GLY A 75 18.36 2.32 -1.46
C GLY A 75 18.09 2.89 -0.07
N ASP A 76 18.60 4.07 0.19
CA ASP A 76 18.50 4.80 1.47
C ASP A 76 17.24 5.69 1.58
N TYR A 77 16.27 5.53 0.67
CA TYR A 77 15.13 6.43 0.57
C TYR A 77 14.28 6.46 1.85
N ALA A 78 14.02 5.30 2.47
CA ALA A 78 13.24 5.23 3.70
C ALA A 78 13.92 6.00 4.85
N ALA A 79 15.24 5.85 4.98
CA ALA A 79 16.02 6.55 6.00
C ALA A 79 16.00 8.07 5.82
N ARG A 80 16.13 8.55 4.57
CA ARG A 80 16.15 9.99 4.25
C ARG A 80 14.78 10.65 4.33
N ASN A 81 13.74 9.94 3.91
CA ASN A 81 12.42 10.54 3.71
C ASN A 81 11.45 10.21 4.83
N LEU A 82 11.83 9.32 5.76
CA LEU A 82 11.03 8.90 6.92
C LEU A 82 9.55 8.79 6.53
N PRO A 83 9.22 7.92 5.56
CA PRO A 83 7.87 7.86 5.02
C PRO A 83 6.91 7.58 6.17
N HIS A 84 5.79 8.30 6.19
CA HIS A 84 4.82 8.22 7.27
C HIS A 84 3.43 7.97 6.70
N GLY A 85 2.57 7.28 7.46
CA GLY A 85 1.28 6.78 6.99
C GLY A 85 1.06 5.34 7.44
N LEU A 86 -0.12 4.77 7.13
CA LEU A 86 -0.45 3.37 7.43
C LEU A 86 0.61 2.39 6.90
N PHE A 87 1.10 2.62 5.68
CA PHE A 87 2.19 1.84 5.08
C PHE A 87 3.57 2.42 5.36
N GLY A 88 3.71 3.74 5.50
CA GLY A 88 5.01 4.39 5.66
C GLY A 88 5.66 4.08 7.00
N GLN A 89 4.85 3.97 8.05
CA GLN A 89 5.34 3.84 9.41
C GLN A 89 6.08 2.53 9.69
N SER A 90 5.79 1.46 8.94
CA SER A 90 6.54 0.21 9.03
C SER A 90 7.99 0.34 8.57
N PHE A 91 8.31 1.37 7.77
CA PHE A 91 9.66 1.66 7.31
C PHE A 91 10.37 2.73 8.13
N SER A 92 9.63 3.51 8.94
CA SER A 92 10.20 4.54 9.80
C SER A 92 10.50 4.07 11.23
N SER A 93 10.12 2.84 11.58
CA SER A 93 10.40 2.21 12.89
C SER A 93 11.38 1.05 12.75
N ALA A 94 12.30 0.92 13.71
CA ALA A 94 13.25 -0.18 13.77
C ALA A 94 12.67 -1.49 14.38
N ALA A 95 11.50 -1.40 15.02
CA ALA A 95 10.86 -2.52 15.69
C ALA A 95 9.38 -2.63 15.33
N PRO A 96 8.81 -3.85 15.30
CA PRO A 96 7.37 -4.05 15.17
C PRO A 96 6.60 -3.33 16.28
N ARG A 97 5.44 -2.76 15.95
CA ARG A 97 4.54 -2.11 16.90
C ARG A 97 3.23 -2.89 16.95
N GLU A 98 2.81 -3.24 18.16
CA GLU A 98 1.55 -3.93 18.40
C GLU A 98 0.44 -2.90 18.63
N GLY A 99 -0.60 -2.97 17.81
CA GLY A 99 -1.72 -2.04 17.85
C GLY A 99 -2.92 -2.62 18.58
N LEU A 100 -3.81 -1.73 19.04
CA LEU A 100 -5.10 -2.12 19.56
C LEU A 100 -5.89 -2.90 18.49
N THR A 101 -6.55 -3.95 18.95
CA THR A 101 -7.35 -4.85 18.10
C THR A 101 -8.81 -4.77 18.52
N ASP A 102 -9.71 -4.74 17.54
CA ASP A 102 -11.15 -4.85 17.82
C ASP A 102 -11.52 -6.29 18.16
N VAL A 103 -12.42 -6.44 19.13
CA VAL A 103 -13.09 -7.72 19.40
C VAL A 103 -14.39 -7.75 18.60
N TYR A 104 -14.37 -8.49 17.50
CA TYR A 104 -15.57 -8.75 16.71
C TYR A 104 -16.35 -9.93 17.31
N PRO A 105 -17.68 -9.85 17.43
CA PRO A 105 -18.45 -10.99 17.90
C PRO A 105 -18.45 -12.09 16.84
N GLU A 106 -18.36 -13.34 17.31
CA GLU A 106 -18.27 -14.53 16.44
C GLU A 106 -19.49 -14.73 15.54
N ARG A 107 -20.65 -14.20 15.94
CA ARG A 107 -21.90 -14.23 15.17
C ARG A 107 -22.64 -12.90 15.30
N PRO A 108 -22.57 -12.02 14.27
CA PRO A 108 -23.45 -10.87 14.14
C PRO A 108 -24.92 -11.28 14.17
N GLY A 109 -25.76 -10.54 14.89
CA GLY A 109 -27.20 -10.63 14.74
C GLY A 109 -27.66 -10.13 13.36
N PRO A 110 -28.86 -10.52 12.88
CA PRO A 110 -29.41 -9.98 11.64
C PRO A 110 -29.52 -8.45 11.71
N GLY A 111 -28.86 -7.73 10.80
CA GLY A 111 -28.87 -6.26 10.75
C GLY A 111 -27.86 -5.58 11.69
N GLU A 112 -26.95 -6.33 12.31
CA GLU A 112 -25.92 -5.76 13.19
C GLU A 112 -24.73 -5.22 12.38
N HIS A 113 -24.45 -3.93 12.52
CA HIS A 113 -23.31 -3.26 11.89
C HIS A 113 -22.19 -3.08 12.91
N PHE A 114 -20.98 -3.51 12.57
CA PHE A 114 -19.79 -3.31 13.40
C PHE A 114 -19.02 -2.08 12.94
N VAL A 115 -18.72 -1.20 13.89
CA VAL A 115 -17.83 -0.07 13.70
C VAL A 115 -16.53 -0.40 14.42
N THR A 116 -15.43 -0.44 13.67
CA THR A 116 -14.08 -0.56 14.24
C THR A 116 -13.82 0.63 15.18
N LYS A 117 -13.28 0.36 16.37
CA LYS A 117 -12.97 1.37 17.38
C LYS A 117 -11.48 1.46 17.66
N ALA A 118 -10.77 0.33 17.58
CA ALA A 118 -9.37 0.26 17.91
C ALA A 118 -8.48 0.94 16.86
N MET A 119 -8.85 0.85 15.57
CA MET A 119 -8.18 1.55 14.45
C MET A 119 -6.65 1.41 14.43
N ALA A 120 -6.14 0.29 14.95
CA ALA A 120 -4.71 0.00 15.10
C ALA A 120 -3.91 1.04 15.91
N GLU A 121 -4.56 1.85 16.77
CA GLU A 121 -3.86 2.79 17.65
C GLU A 121 -2.79 2.06 18.49
N GLY A 122 -1.61 2.68 18.64
CA GLY A 122 -0.42 2.04 19.22
C GLY A 122 0.51 1.40 18.18
N ALA A 123 -0.05 0.80 17.12
CA ALA A 123 0.72 0.42 15.93
C ALA A 123 0.93 1.61 14.99
N ILE A 124 -0.04 2.51 14.90
CA ILE A 124 0.07 3.81 14.24
C ILE A 124 0.62 4.89 15.19
N GLU A 125 1.02 6.05 14.66
CA GLU A 125 1.50 7.17 15.47
C GLU A 125 0.34 8.11 15.76
N GLY A 126 0.17 8.49 17.03
CA GLY A 126 -1.02 9.25 17.43
C GLY A 126 -2.29 8.41 17.37
N THR A 127 -3.40 9.07 17.02
CA THR A 127 -4.75 8.50 17.02
C THR A 127 -5.32 8.38 15.61
N ALA A 128 -6.37 7.58 15.44
CA ALA A 128 -7.02 7.39 14.14
C ALA A 128 -7.51 8.72 13.53
N ALA A 129 -8.05 9.61 14.37
CA ALA A 129 -8.53 10.94 13.96
C ALA A 129 -7.43 11.81 13.32
N MET A 130 -6.16 11.59 13.67
CA MET A 130 -5.02 12.34 13.11
C MET A 130 -4.69 11.94 11.66
N TYR A 131 -5.27 10.85 11.16
CA TYR A 131 -5.14 10.38 9.77
C TYR A 131 -6.36 10.68 8.91
N GLU A 132 -7.40 11.33 9.47
CA GLU A 132 -8.55 11.76 8.68
C GLU A 132 -8.15 12.84 7.69
N VAL A 133 -8.63 12.70 6.44
CA VAL A 133 -8.35 13.64 5.35
C VAL A 133 -9.64 14.30 4.88
N ALA A 134 -9.54 15.57 4.49
CA ALA A 134 -10.72 16.37 4.13
C ALA A 134 -11.41 15.94 2.82
N ALA A 135 -10.71 15.20 1.94
CA ALA A 135 -11.22 14.78 0.64
C ALA A 135 -10.52 13.49 0.15
N PRO A 136 -11.12 12.73 -0.80
CA PRO A 136 -10.59 11.44 -1.27
C PRO A 136 -9.16 11.46 -1.83
N TYR A 137 -8.67 12.62 -2.26
CA TYR A 137 -7.33 12.81 -2.81
C TYR A 137 -6.49 13.79 -2.00
N SER A 138 -6.98 14.21 -0.82
CA SER A 138 -6.19 15.07 0.05
C SER A 138 -5.03 14.28 0.64
N THR A 139 -3.86 14.90 0.63
CA THR A 139 -2.64 14.38 1.24
C THR A 139 -2.37 15.06 2.57
N GLU A 140 -3.20 16.02 3.00
CA GLU A 140 -3.01 16.78 4.23
C GLU A 140 -3.62 16.07 5.44
N PHE A 141 -2.77 15.74 6.41
CA PHE A 141 -3.11 15.19 7.73
C PHE A 141 -1.93 15.42 8.67
N ALA A 142 -2.09 15.13 9.97
CA ALA A 142 -1.14 15.53 11.02
C ALA A 142 0.31 15.05 10.79
N PHE A 143 0.47 13.90 10.14
CA PHE A 143 1.78 13.29 9.86
C PHE A 143 2.10 13.24 8.36
N SER A 144 1.46 14.08 7.55
CA SER A 144 1.73 14.11 6.12
C SER A 144 3.18 14.46 5.84
N ARG A 145 3.81 13.67 4.97
CA ARG A 145 5.16 13.89 4.45
C ARG A 145 5.14 14.20 2.95
N PHE A 146 3.96 14.39 2.35
CA PHE A 146 3.81 14.49 0.90
C PHE A 146 4.60 15.68 0.32
N ASP A 147 4.56 16.83 1.02
CA ASP A 147 5.28 18.05 0.64
C ASP A 147 6.48 18.35 1.56
N ALA A 148 6.84 17.41 2.45
CA ALA A 148 7.94 17.60 3.39
C ALA A 148 9.31 17.45 2.70
N LEU A 149 10.29 18.24 3.12
CA LEU A 149 11.67 18.07 2.67
C LEU A 149 12.28 16.81 3.31
N PRO A 150 13.23 16.13 2.61
CA PRO A 150 13.99 15.03 3.19
C PRO A 150 14.75 15.48 4.45
N GLU A 151 14.85 14.60 5.45
CA GLU A 151 15.69 14.85 6.62
C GLU A 151 17.16 14.53 6.30
N ASP A 152 18.08 15.25 6.95
CA ASP A 152 19.52 15.01 6.80
C ASP A 152 19.89 13.65 7.41
N SER A 153 20.53 12.79 6.63
CA SER A 153 20.64 11.34 6.81
C SER A 153 21.62 10.89 7.92
N SER A 154 21.76 11.67 8.99
CA SER A 154 22.69 11.40 10.09
C SER A 154 22.18 10.36 11.11
N ARG A 155 20.99 9.79 10.90
CA ARG A 155 20.44 8.69 11.71
C ARG A 155 20.34 7.42 10.87
N GLU A 156 20.96 6.36 11.37
CA GLU A 156 21.24 5.08 10.70
C GLU A 156 20.05 4.55 9.89
N GLY A 157 20.31 4.32 8.60
CA GLY A 157 19.34 3.70 7.71
C GLY A 157 19.21 2.22 8.02
N SER A 158 18.03 1.82 8.47
CA SER A 158 17.71 0.41 8.58
C SER A 158 17.15 -0.13 7.26
N SER A 159 17.88 -1.07 6.67
CA SER A 159 17.35 -1.95 5.63
C SER A 159 16.44 -2.98 6.30
N HIS A 160 15.13 -2.85 6.12
CA HIS A 160 14.20 -3.85 6.63
C HIS A 160 13.39 -4.50 5.51
N GLU A 161 13.53 -5.82 5.41
CA GLU A 161 12.56 -6.71 4.81
C GLU A 161 11.54 -7.05 5.91
N HIS A 162 10.32 -6.51 5.82
CA HIS A 162 9.25 -6.84 6.76
C HIS A 162 8.19 -7.71 6.09
N GLN A 163 8.14 -8.97 6.56
CA GLN A 163 6.92 -9.78 6.55
C GLN A 163 5.90 -9.11 7.47
N PHE A 164 4.74 -8.73 6.93
CA PHE A 164 3.58 -8.42 7.75
C PHE A 164 3.07 -9.73 8.36
N GLU A 165 3.52 -10.08 9.57
CA GLU A 165 2.89 -11.12 10.40
C GLU A 165 1.58 -10.58 11.01
N SER A 166 0.56 -10.44 10.17
CA SER A 166 -0.76 -10.89 10.61
C SER A 166 -0.67 -12.42 10.54
N ARG A 167 -0.82 -13.12 11.67
CA ARG A 167 -0.81 -14.58 11.72
C ARG A 167 -1.95 -15.16 10.88
N ASN A 168 -1.69 -15.26 9.59
CA ASN A 168 -1.94 -16.40 8.73
C ASN A 168 -0.56 -16.74 8.14
N SER A 169 -0.20 -18.01 8.08
CA SER A 169 1.16 -18.59 7.88
C SER A 169 2.01 -18.10 6.70
N ASP A 170 1.57 -17.12 5.92
CA ASP A 170 2.09 -16.81 4.60
C ASP A 170 2.50 -15.33 4.41
N GLY A 171 2.47 -14.49 5.45
CA GLY A 171 3.15 -13.16 5.49
C GLY A 171 2.72 -12.14 4.42
N ARG A 172 1.46 -12.14 3.98
CA ARG A 172 0.94 -11.26 2.92
C ARG A 172 -0.10 -10.27 3.43
N LEU A 173 0.08 -9.00 3.04
CA LEU A 173 -0.97 -7.99 3.17
C LEU A 173 -1.99 -8.18 2.05
N THR A 174 -3.22 -8.55 2.42
CA THR A 174 -4.36 -8.65 1.51
C THR A 174 -5.14 -7.35 1.62
N VAL A 175 -5.25 -6.59 0.53
CA VAL A 175 -6.18 -5.46 0.45
C VAL A 175 -7.39 -5.96 -0.32
N ASP A 176 -8.47 -6.24 0.39
CA ASP A 176 -9.76 -6.52 -0.22
C ASP A 176 -10.35 -5.18 -0.69
N LEU A 177 -10.48 -5.03 -2.00
CA LEU A 177 -11.18 -3.90 -2.61
C LEU A 177 -12.66 -4.30 -2.70
N GLU A 178 -13.53 -3.51 -2.06
CA GLU A 178 -14.99 -3.59 -2.22
C GLU A 178 -15.44 -3.27 -3.67
#